data_AF-A0A8R2M9M0-F1
#
_entry.id   AF-A0A8R2M9M0-F1
#
_cell.length_a   1.000
_cell.length_b   1.000
_cell.length_c   1.000
_cell.angle_alpha   90.00
_cell.angle_beta   90.00
_cell.angle_gamma   90.00
#
_symmetry.space_group_name_H-M   'P 1'
#
loop_
_entity.id
_entity.type
_entity.pdbx_description
1 polymer ?
#
loop_
_entity_poly.entity_id
_entity_poly.type
_entity_poly.pdbx_seq_one_letter_code
_entity_poly.pdbx_strand_id
1 'polypeptide(L)'
;MRVERLRKDTVRIEEEKDSLLSTLDSIKHSELLLDISECDKDDITRYADRILSRAMTVEVTVRTDRDHQQEEALYQVNMYIDQLVMSVHNDAVSAHSRCQTYMNACTSQPDPNAGTDKNFETAILGCTLDDQKRVKKRLQGLLDYIAKLNVTTCS
;
A
#
# COMPACT_ATOMS: atom_id res chain seq x y z
N MET A 1 -19.49 -11.46 17.32
CA MET A 1 -18.18 -12.03 17.72
C MET A 1 -17.28 -10.92 18.24
N ARG A 2 -16.71 -11.06 19.44
CA ARG A 2 -15.91 -10.00 20.10
C ARG A 2 -14.49 -9.88 19.53
N VAL A 3 -13.89 -11.01 19.12
CA VAL A 3 -12.54 -11.06 18.52
C VAL A 3 -12.50 -10.30 17.19
N GLU A 4 -13.43 -10.56 16.28
CA GLU A 4 -13.49 -9.83 14.99
C GLU A 4 -13.70 -8.32 15.17
N ARG A 5 -14.44 -7.92 16.20
CA ARG A 5 -14.58 -6.49 16.55
C ARG A 5 -13.24 -5.91 17.00
N LEU A 6 -12.51 -6.60 17.89
CA LEU A 6 -11.17 -6.18 18.31
C LEU A 6 -10.20 -6.08 17.12
N ARG A 7 -10.20 -7.06 16.22
CA ARG A 7 -9.37 -7.01 15.00
C ARG A 7 -9.73 -5.80 14.14
N LYS A 8 -11.01 -5.58 13.86
CA LYS A 8 -11.47 -4.43 13.06
C LYS A 8 -11.13 -3.09 13.71
N ASP A 9 -11.33 -2.96 15.02
CA ASP A 9 -11.02 -1.74 15.76
C ASP A 9 -9.51 -1.47 15.79
N THR A 10 -8.69 -2.52 15.92
CA THR A 10 -7.23 -2.43 15.89
C THR A 10 -6.73 -1.98 14.51
N VAL A 11 -7.24 -2.57 13.42
CA VAL A 11 -6.92 -2.12 12.04
C VAL A 11 -7.30 -0.65 11.83
N ARG A 12 -8.48 -0.23 12.31
CA ARG A 12 -8.90 1.17 12.21
C ARG A 12 -7.92 2.11 12.93
N ILE A 13 -7.48 1.74 14.14
CA ILE A 13 -6.52 2.54 14.91
C ILE A 13 -5.14 2.56 14.22
N GLU A 14 -4.72 1.44 13.63
CA GLU A 14 -3.51 1.36 12.81
C GLU A 14 -3.58 2.33 11.61
N GLU A 15 -4.69 2.33 10.85
CA GLU A 15 -4.92 3.26 9.73
C GLU A 15 -5.00 4.73 10.18
N GLU A 16 -5.62 5.02 11.33
CA GLU A 16 -5.66 6.37 11.91
C GLU A 16 -4.26 6.87 12.28
N LYS A 17 -3.41 6.00 12.84
CA LYS A 17 -2.00 6.32 13.13
C LYS A 17 -1.23 6.59 11.84
N ASP A 18 -1.36 5.74 10.82
CA ASP A 18 -0.68 5.94 9.53
C ASP A 18 -1.11 7.24 8.84
N SER A 19 -2.41 7.57 8.89
CA SER A 19 -2.93 8.84 8.38
C SER A 19 -2.36 10.05 9.13
N LEU A 20 -2.19 9.96 10.45
CA LEU A 20 -1.54 11.00 11.24
C LEU A 20 -0.08 11.19 10.82
N LEU A 21 0.67 10.09 10.67
CA LEU A 21 2.07 10.14 10.25
C LEU A 21 2.23 10.74 8.85
N SER A 22 1.38 10.33 7.90
CA SER A 22 1.36 10.89 6.54
C SER A 22 1.01 12.38 6.52
N THR A 23 0.10 12.82 7.39
CA THR A 23 -0.24 14.24 7.53
C THR A 23 0.93 15.06 8.06
N LEU A 24 1.63 14.55 9.09
CA LEU A 24 2.82 15.21 9.64
C LEU A 24 3.94 15.31 8.61
N ASP A 25 4.15 14.27 7.82
CA ASP A 25 5.12 14.25 6.73
C ASP A 25 4.77 15.28 5.65
N SER A 26 3.49 15.34 5.26
CA SER A 26 3.00 16.31 4.27
C SER A 26 3.18 17.76 4.73
N ILE A 27 2.97 18.05 6.03
CA ILE A 27 3.18 19.38 6.60
C ILE A 27 4.66 19.76 6.49
N LYS A 28 5.57 18.86 6.89
CA LYS A 28 7.03 19.12 6.88
C LYS A 28 7.60 19.37 5.50
N HIS A 29 7.01 18.77 4.47
CA HIS A 29 7.46 18.89 3.08
C HIS A 29 6.56 19.81 2.24
N SER A 30 5.67 20.57 2.87
CA SER A 30 4.76 21.47 2.17
C SER A 30 5.52 22.66 1.58
N GLU A 31 5.28 22.94 0.29
CA GLU A 31 5.80 24.16 -0.37
C GLU A 31 5.29 25.45 0.29
N LEU A 32 4.16 25.40 1.01
CA LEU A 32 3.65 26.54 1.78
C LEU A 32 4.61 26.98 2.88
N LEU A 33 5.50 26.08 3.34
CA LEU A 33 6.54 26.44 4.30
C LEU A 33 7.60 27.35 3.67
N LEU A 34 7.74 27.44 2.35
CA LEU A 34 8.75 28.30 1.72
C LEU A 34 8.52 29.79 2.03
N ASP A 35 7.25 30.20 2.08
CA ASP A 35 6.81 31.59 2.27
C ASP A 35 6.70 32.02 3.75
N ILE A 36 6.97 31.10 4.68
CA ILE A 36 6.92 31.35 6.12
C ILE A 36 8.28 31.88 6.61
N SER A 37 8.33 32.58 7.76
CA SER A 37 9.60 32.99 8.35
C SER A 37 10.40 31.77 8.84
N GLU A 38 11.73 31.82 8.81
CA GLU A 38 12.56 30.72 9.31
C GLU A 38 12.28 30.39 10.79
N CYS A 39 11.98 31.41 11.61
CA CYS A 39 11.60 31.23 13.00
C CYS A 39 10.33 30.40 13.15
N ASP A 40 9.28 30.72 12.38
CA ASP A 40 8.02 30.00 12.42
C ASP A 40 8.15 28.59 11.82
N LYS A 41 8.97 28.41 10.77
CA LYS A 41 9.28 27.08 10.20
C LYS A 41 9.94 26.16 11.23
N ASP A 42 10.89 26.67 11.99
CA ASP A 42 11.56 25.93 13.06
C ASP A 42 10.56 25.49 14.14
N ASP A 43 9.67 26.39 14.55
CA ASP A 43 8.64 26.10 15.55
C ASP A 43 7.63 25.06 15.05
N ILE A 44 7.15 25.20 13.80
CA ILE A 44 6.28 24.22 13.15
C ILE A 44 6.97 22.85 13.11
N THR A 45 8.23 22.80 12.67
CA THR A 45 9.00 21.56 12.55
C THR A 45 9.17 20.88 13.90
N ARG A 46 9.59 21.63 14.93
CA ARG A 46 9.74 21.10 16.30
C ARG A 46 8.42 20.57 16.86
N TYR A 47 7.31 21.25 16.59
CA TYR A 47 5.99 20.80 17.03
C TYR A 47 5.57 19.51 16.31
N ALA A 48 5.78 19.42 14.99
CA ALA A 48 5.53 18.23 14.20
C ALA A 48 6.39 17.04 14.68
N ASP A 49 7.68 17.25 14.95
CA ASP A 49 8.59 16.24 15.51
C ASP A 49 8.13 15.72 16.86
N ARG A 50 7.64 16.61 17.72
CA ARG A 50 7.10 16.21 19.02
C ARG A 50 5.86 15.34 18.89
N ILE A 51 4.96 15.64 17.95
CA ILE A 51 3.79 14.78 17.68
C ILE A 51 4.24 13.44 17.11
N LEU A 52 5.16 13.45 16.14
CA LEU A 52 5.72 12.26 15.54
C LEU A 52 6.31 11.33 16.61
N SER A 53 7.17 11.86 17.48
CA SER A 53 7.78 11.13 18.59
C SER A 53 6.72 10.47 19.49
N ARG A 54 5.67 11.20 19.84
CA ARG A 54 4.56 10.66 20.66
C ARG A 54 3.79 9.58 19.93
N ALA A 55 3.46 9.77 18.65
CA ALA A 55 2.76 8.76 17.85
C ALA A 55 3.59 7.46 17.74
N MET A 56 4.91 7.59 17.68
CA MET A 56 5.82 6.43 17.62
C MET A 56 5.91 5.64 18.93
N THR A 57 5.44 6.17 20.06
CA THR A 57 5.38 5.41 21.33
C THR A 57 4.26 4.36 21.38
N VAL A 58 3.34 4.39 20.41
CA VAL A 58 2.17 3.51 20.35
C VAL A 58 2.34 2.51 19.22
N GLU A 59 2.42 1.22 19.54
CA GLU A 59 2.43 0.13 18.57
C GLU A 59 1.07 -0.57 18.55
N VAL A 60 0.45 -0.63 17.38
CA VAL A 60 -0.88 -1.21 17.17
C VAL A 60 -0.78 -2.08 15.93
N THR A 61 -1.05 -3.37 16.07
CA THR A 61 -0.92 -4.31 14.96
C THR A 61 -1.92 -5.46 15.10
N VAL A 62 -2.47 -5.90 13.96
CA VAL A 62 -3.19 -7.16 13.86
C VAL A 62 -2.32 -8.18 13.14
N ARG A 63 -1.96 -9.25 13.87
CA ARG A 63 -1.25 -10.39 13.28
C ARG A 63 -2.20 -11.26 12.45
N THR A 64 -1.67 -11.72 11.33
CA THR A 64 -2.26 -12.74 10.49
C THR A 64 -1.49 -14.02 10.75
N ASP A 65 -2.13 -15.00 11.38
CA ASP A 65 -1.54 -16.32 11.57
C ASP A 65 -1.56 -17.05 10.24
N ARG A 66 -0.42 -17.66 9.89
CA ARG A 66 -0.22 -18.38 8.64
C ARG A 66 0.36 -19.75 8.94
N ASP A 67 -0.04 -20.73 8.15
CA ASP A 67 0.70 -21.98 8.04
C ASP A 67 1.86 -21.85 7.04
N HIS A 68 2.70 -22.88 6.96
CA HIS A 68 3.87 -22.90 6.08
C HIS A 68 3.51 -22.72 4.60
N GLN A 69 2.39 -23.31 4.15
CA GLN A 69 1.96 -23.22 2.76
C GLN A 69 1.47 -21.81 2.42
N GLN A 70 0.76 -21.16 3.35
CA GLN A 70 0.32 -19.77 3.22
C GLN A 70 1.49 -18.79 3.22
N GLU A 71 2.55 -19.06 4.00
CA GLU A 71 3.78 -18.26 3.97
C GLU A 71 4.50 -18.39 2.64
N GLU A 72 4.63 -19.60 2.08
CA GLU A 72 5.23 -19.83 0.77
C GLU A 72 4.43 -19.16 -0.35
N ALA A 73 3.10 -19.29 -0.32
CA ALA A 73 2.22 -18.63 -1.26
C ALA A 73 2.37 -17.09 -1.21
N LEU A 74 2.40 -16.51 -0.01
CA LEU A 74 2.59 -15.07 0.17
C LEU A 74 3.97 -14.62 -0.32
N TYR A 75 5.01 -15.42 -0.10
CA TYR A 75 6.34 -15.16 -0.61
C TYR A 75 6.34 -15.11 -2.15
N GLN A 76 5.70 -16.07 -2.83
CA GLN A 76 5.57 -16.08 -4.29
C GLN A 76 4.80 -14.84 -4.80
N VAL A 77 3.70 -14.48 -4.15
CA VAL A 77 2.94 -13.25 -4.48
C VAL A 77 3.84 -12.01 -4.39
N ASN A 78 4.63 -11.89 -3.31
CA ASN A 78 5.55 -10.77 -3.16
C ASN A 78 6.61 -10.75 -4.27
N MET A 79 7.18 -11.89 -4.63
CA MET A 79 8.13 -11.98 -5.75
C MET A 79 7.52 -11.49 -7.08
N TYR A 80 6.27 -11.85 -7.37
CA TYR A 80 5.59 -11.35 -8.58
C TYR A 80 5.38 -9.84 -8.54
N ILE A 81 5.03 -9.28 -7.38
CA ILE A 81 4.88 -7.82 -7.20
C ILE A 81 6.23 -7.12 -7.37
N ASP A 82 7.29 -7.65 -6.79
CA ASP A 82 8.63 -7.04 -6.90
C ASP A 82 9.11 -7.03 -8.36
N GLN A 83 8.92 -8.14 -9.09
CA GLN A 83 9.21 -8.21 -10.53
C GLN A 83 8.37 -7.20 -11.34
N LEU A 84 7.09 -7.03 -10.98
CA LEU A 84 6.22 -6.04 -11.59
C LEU A 84 6.76 -4.63 -11.34
N VAL A 85 7.12 -4.28 -10.10
CA VAL A 85 7.70 -2.97 -9.76
C VAL A 85 8.97 -2.72 -10.55
N MET A 86 9.87 -3.70 -10.66
CA MET A 86 11.08 -3.58 -11.49
C MET A 86 10.76 -3.34 -12.97
N SER A 87 9.68 -3.94 -13.49
CA SER A 87 9.25 -3.76 -14.88
C SER A 87 8.70 -2.36 -15.18
N VAL A 88 8.15 -1.65 -14.19
CA VAL A 88 7.61 -0.28 -14.37
C VAL A 88 8.66 0.68 -14.90
N HIS A 89 9.92 0.53 -14.47
CA HIS A 89 11.02 1.40 -14.93
C HIS A 89 11.43 1.14 -16.39
N ASN A 90 11.16 -0.05 -16.91
CA ASN A 90 11.54 -0.43 -18.28
C ASN A 90 10.39 -0.15 -19.27
N ASP A 91 9.17 -0.52 -18.90
CA ASP A 91 7.97 -0.34 -19.73
C ASP A 91 6.73 -0.22 -18.83
N ALA A 92 6.36 1.03 -18.54
CA ALA A 92 5.23 1.35 -17.69
C ALA A 92 3.88 0.90 -18.28
N VAL A 93 3.75 0.83 -19.61
CA VAL A 93 2.50 0.41 -20.27
C VAL A 93 2.31 -1.09 -20.13
N SER A 94 3.34 -1.87 -20.41
CA SER A 94 3.31 -3.32 -20.21
C SER A 94 3.15 -3.69 -18.73
N ALA A 95 3.83 -2.97 -17.83
CA ALA A 95 3.66 -3.14 -16.39
C ALA A 95 2.23 -2.83 -15.93
N HIS A 96 1.61 -1.75 -16.44
CA HIS A 96 0.21 -1.44 -16.15
C HIS A 96 -0.72 -2.59 -16.56
N SER A 97 -0.57 -3.09 -17.79
CA SER A 97 -1.37 -4.22 -18.29
C SER A 97 -1.20 -5.47 -17.43
N ARG A 98 0.03 -5.82 -17.04
CA ARG A 98 0.31 -6.95 -16.15
C ARG A 98 -0.22 -6.74 -14.73
N CYS A 99 -0.16 -5.53 -14.20
CA CYS A 99 -0.77 -5.21 -12.91
C CYS A 99 -2.30 -5.41 -12.95
N GLN A 100 -2.94 -5.08 -14.08
CA GLN A 100 -4.36 -5.32 -14.28
C GLN A 100 -4.72 -6.81 -14.26
N THR A 101 -3.85 -7.68 -14.83
CA THR A 101 -4.10 -9.13 -14.78
C THR A 101 -3.94 -9.71 -13.37
N TYR A 102 -3.06 -9.14 -12.54
CA TYR A 102 -2.95 -9.47 -11.11
C TYR A 102 -4.16 -8.97 -10.31
N MET A 103 -4.67 -7.78 -10.62
CA MET A 103 -5.90 -7.25 -10.01
C MET A 103 -7.12 -8.11 -10.34
N ASN A 104 -7.22 -8.60 -11.57
CA ASN A 104 -8.27 -9.53 -11.97
C ASN A 104 -8.21 -10.86 -11.19
N ALA A 105 -7.02 -11.36 -10.89
CA ALA A 105 -6.84 -12.54 -10.04
C ALA A 105 -7.27 -12.33 -8.58
N CYS A 106 -7.36 -11.07 -8.11
CA CYS A 106 -7.74 -10.73 -6.74
C CYS A 106 -9.25 -10.46 -6.56
N THR A 107 -10.08 -10.63 -7.59
CA THR A 107 -11.51 -10.32 -7.54
C THR A 107 -12.38 -11.52 -7.91
N SER A 108 -13.53 -11.65 -7.24
CA SER A 108 -14.54 -12.67 -7.56
C SER A 108 -15.32 -12.36 -8.83
N GLN A 109 -15.16 -11.16 -9.38
CA GLN A 109 -15.77 -10.70 -10.63
C GLN A 109 -14.67 -10.16 -11.53
N PRO A 110 -13.87 -11.04 -12.16
CA PRO A 110 -12.84 -10.61 -13.10
C PRO A 110 -13.49 -10.01 -14.34
N ASP A 111 -12.90 -8.93 -14.86
CA ASP A 111 -13.31 -8.38 -16.15
C ASP A 111 -12.93 -9.40 -17.26
N PRO A 112 -13.89 -9.93 -18.02
CA PRO A 112 -13.62 -10.92 -19.07
C PRO A 112 -12.74 -10.37 -20.20
N ASN A 113 -12.64 -9.05 -20.35
CA ASN A 113 -11.81 -8.40 -21.36
C ASN A 113 -10.35 -8.23 -20.91
N ALA A 114 -10.09 -8.24 -19.61
CA ALA A 114 -8.75 -8.19 -19.05
C ALA A 114 -8.32 -9.62 -18.65
N GLY A 115 -7.19 -10.07 -19.21
CA GLY A 115 -6.65 -11.39 -18.89
C GLY A 115 -6.41 -11.58 -17.39
N THR A 116 -6.31 -12.84 -16.95
CA THR A 116 -5.93 -13.18 -15.57
C THR A 116 -4.62 -13.95 -15.60
N ASP A 117 -3.63 -13.51 -14.82
CA ASP A 117 -2.37 -14.25 -14.71
C ASP A 117 -2.58 -15.47 -13.82
N LYS A 118 -2.47 -16.66 -14.41
CA LYS A 118 -2.77 -17.94 -13.73
C LYS A 118 -1.74 -18.33 -12.67
N ASN A 119 -0.49 -17.91 -12.83
CA ASN A 119 0.56 -18.20 -11.85
C ASN A 119 0.33 -17.33 -10.60
N PHE A 120 0.06 -16.04 -10.80
CA PHE A 120 -0.30 -15.14 -9.72
C PHE A 120 -1.62 -15.56 -9.04
N GLU A 121 -2.63 -15.92 -9.83
CA GLU A 121 -3.93 -16.42 -9.32
C GLU A 121 -3.76 -17.64 -8.42
N THR A 122 -2.92 -18.60 -8.82
CA THR A 122 -2.65 -19.79 -8.01
C THR A 122 -1.98 -19.41 -6.69
N ALA A 123 -0.98 -18.53 -6.72
CA ALA A 123 -0.27 -18.09 -5.51
C ALA A 123 -1.17 -17.27 -4.57
N ILE A 124 -1.98 -16.35 -5.10
CA ILE A 124 -2.85 -15.49 -4.26
C ILE A 124 -3.99 -16.28 -3.62
N LEU A 125 -4.53 -17.29 -4.31
CA LEU A 125 -5.55 -18.19 -3.74
C LEU A 125 -4.99 -19.06 -2.60
N GLY A 126 -3.68 -19.33 -2.60
CA GLY A 126 -2.98 -20.01 -1.51
C GLY A 126 -2.78 -19.14 -0.26
N CYS A 127 -2.98 -17.83 -0.34
CA CYS A 127 -2.83 -16.90 0.77
C CYS A 127 -4.07 -16.84 1.66
N THR A 128 -3.93 -16.30 2.87
CA THR A 128 -5.08 -15.99 3.74
C THR A 128 -5.98 -14.91 3.11
N LEU A 129 -7.26 -14.87 3.48
CA LEU A 129 -8.18 -13.82 3.00
C LEU A 129 -7.72 -12.40 3.37
N ASP A 130 -7.05 -12.24 4.51
CA ASP A 130 -6.52 -10.94 4.93
C ASP A 130 -5.35 -10.53 4.04
N ASP A 131 -4.48 -11.46 3.65
CA ASP A 131 -3.40 -11.20 2.69
C ASP A 131 -3.92 -10.87 1.31
N GLN A 132 -4.91 -11.61 0.81
CA GLN A 132 -5.53 -11.33 -0.49
C GLN A 132 -6.08 -9.89 -0.55
N LYS A 133 -6.75 -9.42 0.51
CA LYS A 133 -7.23 -8.04 0.61
C LYS A 133 -6.09 -7.03 0.66
N ARG A 134 -5.04 -7.28 1.43
CA ARG A 134 -3.86 -6.40 1.54
C ARG A 134 -3.12 -6.30 0.20
N VAL A 135 -2.93 -7.43 -0.48
CA VAL A 135 -2.30 -7.50 -1.80
C VAL A 135 -3.12 -6.74 -2.84
N LYS A 136 -4.45 -6.91 -2.86
CA LYS A 136 -5.34 -6.12 -3.73
C LYS A 136 -5.19 -4.62 -3.49
N LYS A 137 -5.14 -4.17 -2.23
CA LYS A 137 -4.91 -2.75 -1.88
C LYS A 137 -3.55 -2.25 -2.38
N ARG A 138 -2.49 -3.07 -2.26
CA ARG A 138 -1.15 -2.75 -2.79
C ARG A 138 -1.14 -2.63 -4.31
N LEU A 139 -1.75 -3.58 -5.02
CA LEU A 139 -1.86 -3.56 -6.48
C LEU A 139 -2.66 -2.35 -6.98
N GLN A 140 -3.75 -1.97 -6.30
CA GLN A 140 -4.47 -0.74 -6.62
C GLN A 140 -3.57 0.50 -6.49
N GLY A 141 -2.81 0.62 -5.39
CA GLY A 141 -1.86 1.73 -5.23
C GLY A 141 -0.77 1.75 -6.30
N LEU A 142 -0.31 0.58 -6.75
CA LEU A 142 0.64 0.48 -7.88
C LEU A 142 0.01 0.92 -9.20
N LEU A 143 -1.24 0.54 -9.50
CA LEU A 143 -1.96 1.03 -10.68
C LEU A 143 -2.07 2.56 -10.66
N ASP A 144 -2.49 3.13 -9.53
CA ASP A 144 -2.63 4.58 -9.37
C ASP A 144 -1.29 5.30 -9.58
N TYR A 145 -0.19 4.71 -9.10
CA TYR A 145 1.17 5.24 -9.31
C TYR A 145 1.59 5.16 -10.78
N ILE A 146 1.42 4.01 -11.43
CA ILE A 146 1.79 3.83 -12.85
C ILE A 146 0.95 4.76 -13.74
N ALA A 147 -0.33 4.94 -13.44
CA ALA A 147 -1.20 5.87 -14.15
C ALA A 147 -0.68 7.32 -14.06
N LYS A 148 -0.21 7.75 -12.88
CA LYS A 148 0.41 9.08 -12.72
C LYS A 148 1.68 9.24 -13.55
N LEU A 149 2.55 8.21 -13.59
CA LEU A 149 3.76 8.23 -14.42
C LEU A 149 3.43 8.43 -15.91
N ASN A 150 2.44 7.71 -16.42
CA ASN A 150 2.03 7.81 -17.83
C ASN A 150 1.43 9.18 -18.18
N VAL A 151 0.76 9.86 -17.23
CA VAL A 151 0.27 11.23 -17.43
C VAL A 151 1.43 12.23 -17.51
N THR A 152 2.50 12.04 -16.73
CA THR A 152 3.67 12.93 -16.75
C THR A 152 4.51 12.79 -18.02
N THR A 153 4.53 11.62 -18.67
CA THR A 153 5.31 11.41 -19.91
C THR A 153 4.69 12.02 -21.18
N CYS A 154 3.45 12.53 -21.10
CA CYS A 154 2.76 13.19 -22.22
C CYS A 154 2.63 14.72 -22.06
N SER A 155 3.35 15.32 -21.10
CA SER A 155 3.38 16.78 -20.88
C SER A 155 4.73 17.37 -21.27
#